data_AF-A0A954IHQ5-F1
#
_entry.id   AF-A0A954IHQ5-F1
#
_cell.length_a   1.000
_cell.length_b   1.000
_cell.length_c   1.000
_cell.angle_alpha   90.00
_cell.angle_beta   90.00
_cell.angle_gamma   90.00
#
_symmetry.space_group_name_H-M   'P 1'
#
loop_
_entity.id
_entity.type
_entity.pdbx_description
1 polymer ?
#
loop_
_entity_poly.entity_id
_entity_poly.type
_entity_poly.pdbx_seq_one_letter_code
_entity_poly.pdbx_strand_id
1 'polypeptide(L)'
;MKQPASVSIDLGTTYSCIACLNEYEQPVTFPNQEGELSTASVVFFDGGVPVVGTEALRNAVAHPDRVVQHVKRHMGDGLKFWKVDGTRYTPVHVSALILRKLLAAAQEKMGEITEAVITVPAQFSDAQRHATVLAGQAAGLQKIEMIN
;
A
#
# COMPACT_ATOMS: atom_id res chain seq x y z
N MET A 1 4.50 28.44 7.08
CA MET A 1 5.00 27.05 6.98
C MET A 1 4.36 26.44 5.73
N LYS A 2 5.13 25.85 4.82
CA LYS A 2 4.54 25.05 3.73
C LYS A 2 3.78 23.90 4.40
N GLN A 3 2.51 23.72 4.04
CA GLN A 3 1.76 22.54 4.44
C GLN A 3 2.54 21.32 3.92
N PRO A 4 2.81 20.30 4.74
CA PRO A 4 3.45 19.08 4.25
C PRO A 4 2.60 18.51 3.10
N ALA A 5 3.26 18.00 2.06
CA ALA A 5 2.59 17.40 0.92
C ALA A 5 1.76 16.19 1.41
N SER A 6 0.45 16.37 1.56
CA SER A 6 -0.46 15.32 2.01
C SER A 6 -1.08 14.61 0.82
N VAL A 7 -1.07 13.29 0.85
CA VAL A 7 -1.73 12.42 -0.14
C VAL A 7 -2.88 11.63 0.50
N SER A 8 -3.82 11.24 -0.33
CA SER A 8 -4.88 10.30 0.02
C SER A 8 -4.62 8.96 -0.65
N ILE A 9 -4.70 7.88 0.12
CA ILE A 9 -4.45 6.52 -0.34
C ILE A 9 -5.73 5.70 -0.17
N ASP A 10 -6.23 5.17 -1.27
CA ASP A 10 -7.17 4.06 -1.20
C ASP A 10 -6.40 2.75 -1.17
N LEU A 11 -6.31 2.13 0.01
CA LEU A 11 -5.63 0.84 0.16
C LEU A 11 -6.65 -0.28 -0.06
N GLY A 12 -7.01 -0.64 -1.28
CA GLY A 12 -8.05 -1.65 -1.48
C GLY A 12 -7.57 -3.11 -1.35
N THR A 13 -8.53 -4.03 -1.28
CA THR A 13 -8.25 -5.48 -1.18
C THR A 13 -7.62 -6.05 -2.46
N THR A 14 -7.98 -5.49 -3.62
CA THR A 14 -7.56 -6.00 -4.94
C THR A 14 -6.73 -4.97 -5.69
N TYR A 15 -7.12 -3.70 -5.64
CA TYR A 15 -6.41 -2.58 -6.22
C TYR A 15 -6.31 -1.46 -5.21
N SER A 16 -5.28 -0.65 -5.33
CA SER A 16 -5.04 0.55 -4.54
C SER A 16 -4.70 1.72 -5.44
N CYS A 17 -4.97 2.94 -4.98
CA CYS A 17 -4.57 4.16 -5.68
C CYS A 17 -4.07 5.22 -4.69
N ILE A 18 -3.41 6.24 -5.24
CA ILE A 18 -2.89 7.38 -4.49
C ILE A 18 -3.20 8.65 -5.26
N ALA A 19 -3.68 9.66 -4.54
CA ALA A 19 -4.08 10.93 -5.11
C ALA A 19 -3.68 12.10 -4.19
N CYS A 20 -3.67 13.30 -4.75
CA CYS A 20 -3.60 14.54 -3.99
C CYS A 20 -4.63 15.55 -4.52
N LEU A 21 -4.83 16.65 -3.81
CA LEU A 21 -5.47 17.83 -4.39
C LEU A 21 -4.43 18.67 -5.11
N ASN A 22 -4.76 19.15 -6.30
CA ASN A 22 -3.92 20.12 -7.02
C ASN A 22 -4.19 21.56 -6.51
N GLU A 23 -3.54 22.54 -7.13
CA GLU A 23 -3.69 23.97 -6.80
C GLU A 23 -5.11 24.53 -6.98
N TYR A 24 -5.98 23.81 -7.68
CA TYR A 24 -7.38 24.14 -7.92
C TYR A 24 -8.35 23.31 -7.07
N GLU A 25 -7.85 22.65 -6.02
CA GLU A 25 -8.63 21.76 -5.13
C GLU A 25 -9.29 20.58 -5.84
N GLN A 26 -8.76 20.17 -7.00
CA GLN A 26 -9.25 19.02 -7.75
C GLN A 26 -8.43 17.77 -7.42
N PRO A 27 -9.08 16.60 -7.21
CA PRO A 27 -8.37 15.36 -6.97
C PRO A 27 -7.64 14.90 -8.23
N VAL A 28 -6.34 14.64 -8.09
CA VAL A 28 -5.49 14.10 -9.15
C VAL A 28 -4.88 12.80 -8.65
N THR A 29 -5.11 11.71 -9.40
CA THR A 29 -4.54 10.38 -9.11
C THR A 29 -3.16 10.27 -9.77
N PHE A 30 -2.18 9.71 -9.06
CA PHE A 30 -0.86 9.45 -9.64
C PHE A 30 -0.84 8.11 -10.36
N PRO A 31 -0.38 8.06 -11.63
CA PRO A 31 -0.10 6.79 -12.27
C PRO A 31 1.10 6.11 -11.59
N ASN A 32 1.06 4.79 -11.46
CA ASN A 32 2.21 4.00 -11.02
C ASN A 32 3.30 3.97 -12.10
N GLN A 33 4.40 3.26 -11.82
CA GLN A 33 5.54 3.15 -12.74
C GLN A 33 5.17 2.44 -14.04
N GLU A 34 4.09 1.66 -14.04
CA GLU A 34 3.53 0.99 -15.20
C GLU A 34 2.58 1.90 -16.01
N GLY A 35 2.34 3.13 -15.56
CA GLY A 35 1.43 4.09 -16.20
C GLY A 35 -0.05 3.91 -15.83
N GLU A 36 -0.37 3.02 -14.90
CA GLU A 36 -1.73 2.68 -14.50
C GLU A 36 -2.18 3.55 -13.31
N LEU A 37 -3.43 4.02 -13.31
CA LEU A 37 -4.00 4.81 -12.21
C LEU A 37 -4.37 3.96 -10.99
N SER A 38 -4.33 2.63 -11.12
CA SER A 38 -4.56 1.68 -10.05
C SER A 38 -3.41 0.69 -10.00
N THR A 39 -2.94 0.41 -8.79
CA THR A 39 -1.90 -0.60 -8.54
C THR A 39 -2.55 -1.82 -7.94
N ALA A 40 -2.35 -3.00 -8.54
CA ALA A 40 -2.83 -4.24 -7.94
C ALA A 40 -2.24 -4.43 -6.53
N SER A 41 -3.08 -4.77 -5.55
CA SER A 41 -2.71 -5.04 -4.15
C SER A 41 -2.08 -6.43 -4.02
N VAL A 42 -1.02 -6.66 -4.78
CA VAL A 42 -0.36 -7.94 -4.99
C VAL A 42 1.14 -7.75 -4.88
N VAL A 43 1.80 -8.67 -4.18
CA VAL A 43 3.25 -8.65 -3.97
C VAL A 43 3.84 -9.99 -4.39
N PHE A 44 4.87 -9.95 -5.22
CA PHE A 44 5.64 -11.10 -5.68
C PHE A 44 7.05 -11.05 -5.09
N PHE A 45 7.49 -12.20 -4.57
CA PHE A 45 8.79 -12.38 -3.93
C PHE A 45 9.62 -13.37 -4.76
N ASP A 46 10.63 -12.87 -5.48
CA ASP A 46 11.48 -13.67 -6.38
C ASP A 46 12.91 -13.90 -5.83
N GLY A 47 13.18 -13.45 -4.61
CA GLY A 47 14.50 -13.47 -3.97
C GLY A 47 15.25 -12.15 -4.07
N GLY A 48 14.73 -11.17 -4.81
CA GLY A 48 15.25 -9.80 -4.90
C GLY A 48 14.40 -8.78 -4.14
N VAL A 49 14.35 -7.56 -4.68
CA VAL A 49 13.44 -6.52 -4.21
C VAL A 49 12.01 -6.96 -4.54
N PRO A 50 11.08 -7.00 -3.56
CA PRO A 50 9.72 -7.45 -3.85
C PRO A 50 9.05 -6.60 -4.94
N VAL A 51 8.43 -7.29 -5.89
CA VAL A 51 7.68 -6.67 -6.99
C VAL A 51 6.24 -6.46 -6.54
N VAL A 52 5.67 -5.30 -6.85
CA VAL A 52 4.32 -4.91 -6.42
C VAL A 52 3.52 -4.43 -7.62
N GLY A 53 2.24 -4.82 -7.71
CA GLY A 53 1.33 -4.35 -8.74
C GLY A 53 1.06 -5.38 -9.83
N THR A 54 0.81 -4.89 -11.04
CA THR A 54 0.36 -5.71 -12.17
C THR A 54 1.40 -6.79 -12.57
N GLU A 55 2.69 -6.49 -12.45
CA GLU A 55 3.74 -7.49 -12.67
C GLU A 55 3.68 -8.63 -11.65
N ALA A 56 3.44 -8.32 -10.37
CA ALA A 56 3.27 -9.33 -9.34
C ALA A 56 2.02 -10.21 -9.61
N LEU A 57 0.93 -9.59 -10.07
CA LEU A 57 -0.30 -10.30 -10.44
C LEU A 57 -0.08 -11.27 -11.62
N ARG A 58 0.69 -10.87 -12.64
CA ARG A 58 1.01 -11.74 -13.80
C ARG A 58 1.75 -13.01 -13.39
N ASN A 59 2.54 -12.95 -12.31
CA ASN A 59 3.29 -14.08 -11.79
C ASN A 59 2.46 -15.02 -10.87
N ALA A 60 1.21 -14.67 -10.54
CA ALA A 60 0.39 -15.44 -9.59
C ALA A 60 0.11 -16.87 -10.05
N VAL A 61 0.01 -17.12 -11.36
CA VAL A 61 -0.25 -18.46 -11.92
C VAL A 61 1.02 -19.30 -11.95
N ALA A 62 2.15 -18.71 -12.35
CA ALA A 62 3.42 -19.41 -12.48
C ALA A 62 4.09 -19.67 -11.12
N HIS A 63 3.91 -18.75 -10.15
CA HIS A 63 4.59 -18.77 -8.86
C HIS A 63 3.61 -18.52 -7.69
N PRO A 64 2.55 -19.33 -7.53
CA PRO A 64 1.49 -19.07 -6.55
C PRO A 64 1.99 -19.00 -5.10
N ASP A 65 3.00 -19.81 -4.74
CA ASP A 65 3.57 -19.83 -3.38
C ASP A 65 4.45 -18.61 -3.06
N ARG A 66 4.76 -17.80 -4.07
CA ARG A 66 5.59 -16.60 -3.97
C ARG A 66 4.82 -15.30 -4.18
N VAL A 67 3.51 -15.40 -4.41
CA VAL A 67 2.64 -14.25 -4.64
C VAL A 67 1.63 -14.12 -3.51
N VAL A 68 1.58 -12.95 -2.89
CA VAL A 68 0.60 -12.61 -1.85
C VAL A 68 -0.46 -11.69 -2.43
N GLN A 69 -1.73 -12.11 -2.32
CA GLN A 69 -2.91 -11.37 -2.75
C GLN A 69 -3.87 -11.18 -1.57
N HIS A 70 -4.78 -10.20 -1.68
CA HIS A 70 -5.86 -9.97 -0.71
C HIS A 70 -5.40 -9.76 0.74
N VAL A 71 -4.20 -9.20 0.93
CA VAL A 71 -3.61 -8.95 2.26
C VAL A 71 -4.56 -8.19 3.19
N LYS A 72 -5.38 -7.28 2.64
CA LYS A 72 -6.31 -6.46 3.43
C LYS A 72 -7.33 -7.28 4.22
N ARG A 73 -7.68 -8.50 3.76
CA ARG A 73 -8.56 -9.44 4.49
C ARG A 73 -7.93 -10.01 5.76
N HIS A 74 -6.61 -9.92 5.88
CA HIS A 74 -5.84 -10.45 6.99
C HIS A 74 -5.31 -9.37 7.93
N MET A 75 -5.66 -8.10 7.70
CA MET A 75 -5.27 -7.04 8.62
C MET A 75 -5.85 -7.31 10.01
N GLY A 76 -5.07 -6.98 11.06
CA GLY A 76 -5.45 -7.25 12.45
C GLY A 76 -5.30 -8.71 12.91
N ASP A 77 -5.01 -9.66 12.01
CA ASP A 77 -4.72 -11.05 12.37
C ASP A 77 -3.24 -11.19 12.77
N GLY A 78 -2.98 -11.34 14.07
CA GLY A 78 -1.63 -11.48 14.63
C GLY A 78 -0.98 -12.85 14.40
N LEU A 79 -1.75 -13.86 13.96
CA LEU A 79 -1.23 -15.21 13.69
C LEU A 79 -0.95 -15.42 12.20
N LYS A 80 -1.59 -14.64 11.32
CA LYS A 80 -1.37 -14.74 9.88
C LYS A 80 0.03 -14.28 9.49
N PHE A 81 0.70 -15.12 8.70
CA PHE A 81 1.87 -14.73 7.92
C PHE A 81 1.92 -15.56 6.63
N TRP A 82 2.77 -15.14 5.70
CA TRP A 82 3.22 -15.94 4.57
C TRP A 82 4.70 -16.25 4.75
N LYS A 83 5.12 -17.46 4.35
CA LYS A 83 6.53 -17.85 4.38
C LYS A 83 7.01 -17.98 2.95
N VAL A 84 7.94 -17.13 2.54
CA VAL A 84 8.58 -17.20 1.22
C VAL A 84 10.08 -17.29 1.42
N ASP A 85 10.71 -18.31 0.83
CA ASP A 85 12.15 -18.56 0.89
C ASP A 85 12.73 -18.47 2.32
N GLY A 86 12.00 -19.02 3.29
CA GLY A 86 12.39 -19.01 4.71
C GLY A 86 12.01 -17.75 5.48
N THR A 87 11.65 -16.66 4.82
CA THR A 87 11.30 -15.36 5.43
C THR A 87 9.81 -15.28 5.76
N ARG A 88 9.47 -14.72 6.92
CA ARG A 88 8.09 -14.50 7.36
C ARG A 88 7.62 -13.09 7.02
N TYR A 89 6.53 -12.99 6.26
CA TYR A 89 5.87 -11.73 5.90
C TYR A 89 4.51 -11.65 6.59
N THR A 90 4.30 -10.60 7.38
CA THR A 90 3.02 -10.34 8.07
C THR A 90 2.10 -9.50 7.17
N PRO A 91 0.79 -9.43 7.46
CA PRO A 91 -0.14 -8.53 6.78
C PRO A 91 0.34 -7.07 6.79
N VAL A 92 0.95 -6.63 7.90
CA VAL A 92 1.55 -5.30 8.04
C VAL A 92 2.73 -5.12 7.08
N HIS A 93 3.67 -6.07 7.03
CA HIS A 93 4.83 -5.98 6.12
C HIS A 93 4.42 -5.96 4.64
N VAL A 94 3.46 -6.80 4.25
CA VAL A 94 2.98 -6.87 2.87
C VAL A 94 2.23 -5.58 2.49
N SER A 95 1.38 -5.07 3.38
CA SER A 95 0.68 -3.80 3.15
C SER A 95 1.66 -2.62 3.07
N ALA A 96 2.74 -2.63 3.85
CA ALA A 96 3.79 -1.62 3.77
C ALA A 96 4.53 -1.63 2.41
N LEU A 97 4.72 -2.80 1.80
CA LEU A 97 5.28 -2.90 0.44
C LEU A 97 4.36 -2.24 -0.59
N ILE A 98 3.04 -2.47 -0.48
CA ILE A 98 2.03 -1.84 -1.35
C ILE A 98 2.04 -0.32 -1.16
N LEU A 99 2.03 0.15 0.08
CA LEU A 99 2.08 1.57 0.41
C LEU A 99 3.37 2.23 -0.12
N ARG A 100 4.53 1.57 -0.02
CA ARG A 100 5.78 2.09 -0.61
C ARG A 100 5.71 2.27 -2.13
N LYS A 101 5.11 1.30 -2.85
CA LYS A 101 4.93 1.42 -4.32
C LYS A 101 4.03 2.60 -4.67
N LEU A 102 2.94 2.82 -3.92
CA LEU A 102 2.05 3.96 -4.10
C LEU A 102 2.76 5.28 -3.79
N LEU A 103 3.43 5.37 -2.64
CA LEU A 103 4.14 6.58 -2.22
C LEU A 103 5.22 6.95 -3.24
N ALA A 104 6.01 6.00 -3.73
CA ALA A 104 7.04 6.24 -4.74
C ALA A 104 6.47 6.98 -5.97
N ALA A 105 5.29 6.57 -6.47
CA ALA A 105 4.65 7.20 -7.62
C ALA A 105 4.28 8.68 -7.39
N ALA A 106 3.85 9.04 -6.17
CA ALA A 106 3.56 10.43 -5.82
C ALA A 106 4.85 11.22 -5.52
N GLN A 107 5.83 10.59 -4.87
CA GLN A 107 7.09 11.21 -4.48
C GLN A 107 7.94 11.63 -5.69
N GLU A 108 7.86 10.92 -6.81
CA GLU A 108 8.49 11.31 -8.07
C GLU A 108 8.07 12.71 -8.54
N LYS A 109 6.85 13.15 -8.21
CA LYS A 109 6.32 14.47 -8.60
C LYS A 109 6.31 15.49 -7.46
N MET A 110 6.06 15.05 -6.24
CA MET A 110 5.84 15.93 -5.08
C MET A 110 7.08 16.10 -4.19
N GLY A 111 8.10 15.24 -4.34
CA GLY A 111 9.20 15.14 -3.39
C GLY A 111 8.83 14.27 -2.19
N GLU A 112 9.45 14.51 -1.04
CA GLU A 112 9.22 13.70 0.17
C GLU A 112 7.78 13.82 0.68
N ILE A 113 7.17 12.69 1.04
CA ILE A 113 5.80 12.58 1.58
C ILE A 113 5.89 11.84 2.91
N THR A 114 5.51 12.51 4.00
CA THR A 114 5.53 11.94 5.36
C THR A 114 4.14 11.87 5.99
N GLU A 115 3.12 12.43 5.35
CA GLU A 115 1.74 12.47 5.85
C GLU A 115 0.77 11.93 4.81
N ALA A 116 -0.17 11.08 5.24
CA ALA A 116 -1.22 10.58 4.35
C ALA A 116 -2.55 10.35 5.08
N VAL A 117 -3.64 10.47 4.32
CA VAL A 117 -4.95 9.96 4.69
C VAL A 117 -5.13 8.59 4.05
N ILE A 118 -5.51 7.56 4.81
CA ILE A 118 -5.72 6.20 4.30
C ILE A 118 -7.17 5.78 4.51
N THR A 119 -7.83 5.31 3.45
CA THR A 119 -9.19 4.77 3.53
C THR A 119 -9.19 3.36 4.16
N VAL A 120 -10.16 3.11 5.03
CA VAL A 120 -10.41 1.79 5.62
C VAL A 120 -11.90 1.49 5.62
N PRO A 121 -12.34 0.23 5.44
CA PRO A 121 -13.75 -0.11 5.52
C PRO A 121 -14.38 0.34 6.84
N ALA A 122 -15.62 0.81 6.81
CA ALA A 122 -16.35 1.22 8.00
C ALA A 122 -16.39 0.14 9.10
N GLN A 123 -16.40 -1.14 8.70
CA GLN A 123 -16.46 -2.29 9.60
C GLN A 123 -15.09 -2.72 10.16
N PHE A 124 -13.98 -2.03 9.80
CA PHE A 124 -12.66 -2.35 10.36
C PHE A 124 -12.64 -2.15 11.87
N SER A 125 -12.22 -3.20 12.59
CA SER A 125 -11.97 -3.18 14.03
C SER A 125 -10.77 -2.30 14.38
N ASP A 126 -10.63 -1.97 15.66
CA ASP A 126 -9.48 -1.22 16.17
C ASP A 126 -8.15 -1.92 15.87
N ALA A 127 -8.11 -3.25 15.96
CA ALA A 127 -6.92 -4.03 15.62
C ALA A 127 -6.56 -3.91 14.12
N GLN A 128 -7.56 -3.91 13.23
CA GLN A 128 -7.37 -3.73 11.79
C GLN A 128 -6.92 -2.30 11.43
N ARG A 129 -7.50 -1.29 12.08
CA ARG A 129 -7.10 0.12 11.96
C ARG A 129 -5.67 0.32 12.44
N HIS A 130 -5.33 -0.21 13.62
CA HIS A 130 -3.97 -0.13 14.18
C HIS A 130 -2.95 -0.83 13.26
N ALA A 131 -3.26 -2.02 12.76
CA ALA A 131 -2.39 -2.71 11.80
C ALA A 131 -2.17 -1.89 10.52
N THR A 132 -3.17 -1.13 10.06
CA THR A 132 -3.06 -0.24 8.89
C THR A 132 -2.14 0.94 9.16
N VAL A 133 -2.23 1.53 10.36
CA VAL A 133 -1.29 2.57 10.82
C VAL A 133 0.14 2.03 10.88
N LEU A 134 0.36 0.84 11.46
CA LEU A 134 1.68 0.20 11.49
C LEU A 134 2.24 -0.04 10.08
N ALA A 135 1.38 -0.41 9.13
CA ALA A 135 1.80 -0.58 7.73
C ALA A 135 2.23 0.75 7.10
N GLY A 136 1.50 1.84 7.36
CA GLY A 136 1.87 3.19 6.95
C GLY A 136 3.21 3.63 7.54
N GLN A 137 3.41 3.39 8.83
CA GLN A 137 4.67 3.69 9.51
C GLN A 137 5.85 2.89 8.93
N ALA A 138 5.65 1.59 8.70
CA ALA A 138 6.64 0.74 8.04
C ALA A 138 6.90 1.13 6.56
N ALA A 139 6.01 1.90 5.94
CA ALA A 139 6.19 2.47 4.61
C ALA A 139 6.88 3.85 4.61
N GLY A 140 7.13 4.44 5.78
CA GLY A 140 7.81 5.73 5.93
C GLY A 140 6.89 6.91 6.28
N LEU A 141 5.59 6.68 6.49
CA LEU A 141 4.66 7.72 6.92
C LEU A 141 4.82 8.00 8.43
N GLN A 142 4.91 9.28 8.78
CA GLN A 142 5.00 9.74 10.17
C GLN A 142 3.62 10.05 10.75
N LYS A 143 2.71 10.58 9.92
CA LYS A 143 1.35 10.94 10.32
C LYS A 143 0.36 10.28 9.37
N ILE A 144 -0.57 9.53 9.96
CA ILE A 144 -1.61 8.82 9.22
C ILE A 144 -2.95 9.20 9.81
N GLU A 145 -3.83 9.75 8.97
CA GLU A 145 -5.24 9.93 9.29
C GLU A 145 -6.06 8.84 8.59
N MET A 146 -7.15 8.40 9.19
CA MET A 146 -8.00 7.35 8.62
C MET A 146 -9.41 7.87 8.36
N ILE A 147 -9.94 7.55 7.19
CA ILE A 147 -11.33 7.84 6.79
C ILE A 147 -12.04 6.55 6.37
N ASN A 148 -13.36 6.53 6.53
CA ASN A 148 -14.21 5.39 6.18
C ASN A 148 -14.88 5.56 4.81
#